data_AF-A0AAU1XJL6-F1
#
_entry.id   AF-A0AAU1XJL6-F1
#
_cell.length_a   1.000
_cell.length_b   1.000
_cell.length_c   1.000
_cell.angle_alpha   90.00
_cell.angle_beta   90.00
_cell.angle_gamma   90.00
#
_symmetry.space_group_name_H-M   'P 1'
#
loop_
_entity.id
_entity.type
_entity.pdbx_description
1 polymer ?
#
loop_
_entity_poly.entity_id
_entity_poly.type
_entity_poly.pdbx_seq_one_letter_code
_entity_poly.pdbx_strand_id
1 'polypeptide(L)'
;MLVLVEVRGGQRDWDQAEREFAEQDWPVGTSFVRGDGASTGVLRADASARLYSVEVRFFGARNRRTTRAAAWRVERLARATGLEMYARRCELMDRDREQLTVWWGHTVAHRPPRVPVPRPRTPVARLGRATEVARARFAERRGYHDTGLVVTGTASEARRLSRMDLHGGSDAGPATDVRPLSGRERSHIVPRREGDFQRRASRLVAWLLAMAFCAVVARQHSGVRTWVWAGAAVLCFFMAARLASVMFALGGRGRGLLLCAAVAAWFLAVAFGAGAEDGAGWTPTQMLTLFAVVATTAGIWLLVRRWTWGEWIACAAPLAFALVVSLVVSSGSVLHAMYADSLELKPEDLDVPALWQAASAVRLLSLLSFALFVPALWGIAKHVHAPFVSPVERLGVPLYVVTQVAVALLCATGALESAGDAVKDFRAAAVRKEQLPSYFGVEPEWACVEPTVLAAKLSSRGGVLHPERPYISFGEAGGTVSLWDEPAGKALQMPAEQVRLVPAADGRVRCTFSYESLPKGD
;
A
#
# COMPACT_ATOMS: atom_id res chain seq x y z
N MET A 1 -6.51 24.65 -10.96
CA MET A 1 -7.06 24.56 -12.34
C MET A 1 -7.53 25.95 -12.69
N LEU A 2 -7.41 26.40 -13.93
CA LEU A 2 -7.98 27.68 -14.34
C LEU A 2 -9.34 27.40 -14.98
N VAL A 3 -10.37 28.05 -14.49
CA VAL A 3 -11.73 27.92 -15.04
C VAL A 3 -12.22 29.30 -15.42
N LEU A 4 -12.61 29.45 -16.68
CA LEU A 4 -13.33 30.62 -17.16
C LEU A 4 -14.82 30.42 -16.89
N VAL A 5 -15.35 31.16 -15.93
CA VAL A 5 -16.74 31.11 -15.48
C VAL A 5 -17.48 32.31 -16.03
N GLU A 6 -18.56 32.09 -16.77
CA GLU A 6 -19.53 33.13 -17.13
C GLU A 6 -20.59 33.20 -16.05
N VAL A 7 -20.84 34.39 -15.52
CA VAL A 7 -21.96 34.68 -14.61
C VAL A 7 -22.88 35.64 -15.33
N ARG A 8 -24.13 35.24 -15.51
CA ARG A 8 -25.19 36.08 -16.07
C ARG A 8 -25.99 36.75 -14.95
N GLY A 9 -26.48 37.94 -15.22
CA GLY A 9 -27.26 38.74 -14.28
C GLY A 9 -26.72 40.16 -14.15
N GLY A 10 -27.08 40.80 -13.04
CA GLY A 10 -26.67 42.17 -12.73
C GLY A 10 -25.48 42.23 -11.77
N GLN A 11 -25.12 43.46 -11.38
CA GLN A 11 -24.05 43.72 -10.41
C GLN A 11 -24.21 42.92 -9.10
N ARG A 12 -25.45 42.77 -8.62
CA ARG A 12 -25.74 42.00 -7.39
C ARG A 12 -25.32 40.53 -7.52
N ASP A 13 -25.58 39.91 -8.68
CA ASP A 13 -25.25 38.50 -8.93
C ASP A 13 -23.74 38.32 -9.10
N TRP A 14 -23.08 39.31 -9.68
CA TRP A 14 -21.62 39.37 -9.80
C TRP A 14 -20.94 39.47 -8.44
N ASP A 15 -21.38 40.40 -7.59
CA ASP A 15 -20.85 40.57 -6.24
C ASP A 15 -21.10 39.32 -5.38
N GLN A 16 -22.27 38.68 -5.56
CA GLN A 16 -22.56 37.40 -4.90
C GLN A 16 -21.62 36.29 -5.40
N ALA A 17 -21.40 36.15 -6.70
CA ALA A 17 -20.46 35.17 -7.24
C ALA A 17 -19.03 35.36 -6.71
N GLU A 18 -18.55 36.61 -6.61
CA GLU A 18 -17.22 36.89 -6.06
C GLU A 18 -17.09 36.51 -4.59
N ARG A 19 -18.12 36.77 -3.76
CA ARG A 19 -18.15 36.31 -2.36
C ARG A 19 -18.09 34.79 -2.27
N GLU A 20 -18.89 34.09 -3.06
CA GLU A 20 -18.93 32.63 -3.10
C GLU A 20 -17.59 32.03 -3.55
N PHE A 21 -16.90 32.66 -4.52
CA PHE A 21 -15.55 32.25 -4.90
C PHE A 21 -14.55 32.45 -3.76
N ALA A 22 -14.64 33.57 -3.02
CA ALA A 22 -13.77 33.83 -1.87
C ALA A 22 -14.01 32.83 -0.73
N GLU A 23 -15.26 32.52 -0.41
CA GLU A 23 -15.62 31.51 0.60
C GLU A 23 -15.09 30.12 0.28
N GLN A 24 -14.99 29.77 -1.01
CA GLN A 24 -14.43 28.50 -1.46
C GLN A 24 -12.89 28.50 -1.61
N ASP A 25 -12.21 29.60 -1.26
CA ASP A 25 -10.77 29.83 -1.48
C ASP A 25 -10.38 29.65 -2.97
N TRP A 26 -11.21 30.19 -3.87
CA TRP A 26 -10.98 30.19 -5.31
C TRP A 26 -10.55 31.59 -5.77
N PRO A 27 -9.24 31.88 -5.84
CA PRO A 27 -8.79 33.22 -6.18
C PRO A 27 -9.17 33.56 -7.61
N VAL A 28 -9.75 34.75 -7.77
CA VAL A 28 -10.08 35.34 -9.06
C VAL A 28 -8.82 36.01 -9.61
N GLY A 29 -8.31 35.53 -10.74
CA GLY A 29 -7.13 36.11 -11.37
C GLY A 29 -7.45 37.37 -12.18
N THR A 30 -8.49 37.31 -13.01
CA THR A 30 -8.93 38.42 -13.86
C THR A 30 -10.44 38.34 -14.08
N SER A 31 -11.10 39.48 -14.25
CA SER A 31 -12.51 39.55 -14.66
C SER A 31 -12.66 40.50 -15.86
N PHE A 32 -13.56 40.19 -16.79
CA PHE A 32 -13.88 41.05 -17.93
C PHE A 32 -15.33 40.86 -18.38
N VAL A 33 -15.89 41.87 -19.04
CA VAL A 33 -17.23 41.78 -19.64
C VAL A 33 -17.21 40.78 -20.78
N ARG A 34 -18.31 40.05 -20.98
CA ARG A 34 -18.41 39.10 -22.08
C ARG A 34 -18.33 39.82 -23.43
N GLY A 35 -17.42 39.37 -24.29
CA GLY A 35 -17.11 40.00 -25.59
C GLY A 35 -15.87 40.88 -25.58
N ASP A 36 -15.32 41.18 -24.40
CA ASP A 36 -14.12 42.00 -24.21
C ASP A 36 -12.91 41.16 -23.76
N GLY A 37 -11.73 41.78 -23.79
CA GLY A 37 -10.47 41.21 -23.33
C GLY A 37 -10.15 39.85 -23.98
N ALA A 38 -10.01 38.81 -23.15
CA ALA A 38 -9.69 37.47 -23.63
C ALA A 38 -10.87 36.76 -24.35
N SER A 39 -12.06 37.36 -24.39
CA SER A 39 -13.23 36.83 -25.11
C SER A 39 -13.58 37.57 -26.40
N THR A 40 -12.82 38.60 -26.76
CA THR A 40 -13.03 39.38 -27.99
C THR A 40 -12.90 38.51 -29.23
N GLY A 41 -13.90 38.56 -30.11
CA GLY A 41 -13.96 37.75 -31.33
C GLY A 41 -14.31 36.27 -31.12
N VAL A 42 -14.47 35.82 -29.86
CA VAL A 42 -14.80 34.41 -29.53
C VAL A 42 -16.23 34.28 -29.00
N LEU A 43 -16.64 35.18 -28.11
CA LEU A 43 -17.99 35.21 -27.53
C LEU A 43 -18.72 36.48 -27.97
N ARG A 44 -20.02 36.36 -28.28
CA ARG A 44 -20.88 37.53 -28.55
C ARG A 44 -20.94 38.42 -27.31
N ALA A 45 -20.80 39.73 -27.53
CA ALA A 45 -20.86 40.73 -26.49
C ALA A 45 -22.23 40.75 -25.81
N ASP A 46 -22.22 40.83 -24.48
CA ASP A 46 -23.41 40.78 -23.65
C ASP A 46 -23.12 41.48 -22.32
N ALA A 47 -23.70 42.67 -22.15
CA ALA A 47 -23.49 43.49 -20.96
C ALA A 47 -24.10 42.89 -19.68
N SER A 48 -25.00 41.92 -19.82
CA SER A 48 -25.60 41.18 -18.70
C SER A 48 -24.77 39.97 -18.26
N ALA A 49 -23.57 39.80 -18.81
CA ALA A 49 -22.72 38.66 -18.53
C ALA A 49 -21.27 39.09 -18.26
N ARG A 50 -20.70 38.55 -17.18
CA ARG A 50 -19.31 38.79 -16.78
C ARG A 50 -18.54 37.48 -16.73
N LEU A 51 -17.30 37.51 -17.20
CA LEU A 51 -16.40 36.38 -17.24
C LEU A 51 -15.34 36.52 -16.13
N TYR A 52 -15.20 35.47 -15.34
CA TYR A 52 -14.21 35.35 -14.28
C TYR A 52 -13.22 34.25 -14.59
N SER A 53 -11.93 34.58 -14.53
CA SER A 53 -10.86 33.61 -14.57
C SER A 53 -10.56 33.17 -13.14
N VAL A 54 -11.07 32.01 -12.75
CA VAL A 54 -11.08 31.53 -11.37
C VAL A 54 -10.13 30.34 -11.22
N GLU A 55 -9.28 30.36 -10.20
CA GLU A 55 -8.45 29.21 -9.88
C GLU A 55 -9.19 28.21 -8.98
N VAL A 56 -9.76 27.17 -9.59
CA VAL A 56 -10.38 26.08 -8.82
C VAL A 56 -9.31 25.09 -8.38
N ARG A 57 -9.11 24.98 -7.06
CA ARG A 57 -8.12 24.08 -6.44
C ARG A 57 -8.68 22.67 -6.28
N PHE A 58 -7.93 21.68 -6.78
CA PHE A 58 -8.26 20.26 -6.69
C PHE A 58 -7.12 19.48 -6.06
N PHE A 59 -7.48 18.60 -5.13
CA PHE A 59 -6.60 17.55 -4.62
C PHE A 59 -6.86 16.27 -5.41
N GLY A 60 -5.81 15.67 -5.98
CA GLY A 60 -5.95 14.42 -6.73
C GLY A 60 -5.01 14.31 -7.93
N ALA A 61 -5.25 13.28 -8.73
CA ALA A 61 -4.55 13.06 -9.98
C ALA A 61 -4.92 14.15 -11.01
N ARG A 62 -3.90 14.73 -11.63
CA ARG A 62 -4.05 15.60 -12.79
C ARG A 62 -4.36 14.77 -14.03
N ASN A 63 -5.63 14.75 -14.46
CA ASN A 63 -6.05 14.02 -15.65
C ASN A 63 -7.15 14.78 -16.40
N ARG A 64 -7.59 14.26 -17.55
CA ARG A 64 -8.72 14.82 -18.31
C ARG A 64 -10.05 14.83 -17.54
N ARG A 65 -10.16 14.07 -16.44
CA ARG A 65 -11.34 14.06 -15.58
C ARG A 65 -11.35 15.27 -14.64
N THR A 66 -10.18 15.80 -14.28
CA THR A 66 -10.07 17.02 -13.44
C THR A 66 -10.72 18.23 -14.11
N THR A 67 -10.62 18.39 -15.44
CA THR A 67 -11.29 19.50 -16.15
C THR A 67 -12.81 19.38 -16.08
N ARG A 68 -13.35 18.17 -16.24
CA ARG A 68 -14.79 17.91 -16.06
C ARG A 68 -15.24 18.13 -14.62
N ALA A 69 -14.45 17.67 -13.65
CA ALA A 69 -14.73 17.90 -12.23
C ALA A 69 -14.71 19.40 -11.87
N ALA A 70 -13.87 20.20 -12.52
CA ALA A 70 -13.83 21.66 -12.39
C ALA A 70 -15.11 22.33 -12.89
N ALA A 71 -15.54 21.99 -14.11
CA ALA A 71 -16.82 22.47 -14.65
C ALA A 71 -17.98 22.08 -13.74
N TRP A 72 -18.02 20.81 -13.33
CA TRP A 72 -19.07 20.30 -12.45
C TRP A 72 -19.12 21.01 -11.08
N ARG A 73 -17.98 21.36 -10.49
CA ARG A 73 -17.95 22.13 -9.23
C ARG A 73 -18.56 23.52 -9.39
N VAL A 74 -18.30 24.18 -10.51
CA VAL A 74 -18.91 25.47 -10.84
C VAL A 74 -20.42 25.31 -11.01
N GLU A 75 -20.88 24.29 -11.73
CA GLU A 75 -22.32 24.00 -11.87
C GLU A 75 -23.00 23.63 -10.54
N ARG A 76 -22.28 22.98 -9.63
CA ARG A 76 -22.78 22.68 -8.28
C ARG A 76 -22.89 23.96 -7.46
N LEU A 77 -21.90 24.84 -7.53
CA LEU A 77 -21.94 26.14 -6.86
C LEU A 77 -23.11 26.97 -7.39
N ALA A 78 -23.25 27.07 -8.72
CA ALA A 78 -24.36 27.74 -9.39
C ALA A 78 -25.74 27.26 -8.87
N ARG A 79 -25.92 25.93 -8.75
CA ARG A 79 -27.15 25.34 -8.22
C ARG A 79 -27.38 25.61 -6.73
N ALA A 80 -26.32 25.63 -5.94
CA ALA A 80 -26.43 25.88 -4.50
C ALA A 80 -26.77 27.35 -4.20
N THR A 81 -26.27 28.28 -5.01
CA THR A 81 -26.44 29.73 -4.83
C THR A 81 -27.60 30.31 -5.64
N GLY A 82 -28.17 29.53 -6.57
CA GLY A 82 -29.24 29.99 -7.47
C GLY A 82 -28.75 30.94 -8.57
N LEU A 83 -27.44 31.02 -8.82
CA LEU A 83 -26.85 31.92 -9.81
C LEU A 83 -26.76 31.26 -11.19
N GLU A 84 -26.98 32.05 -12.26
CA GLU A 84 -26.76 31.59 -13.63
C GLU A 84 -25.27 31.60 -13.98
N MET A 85 -24.55 30.53 -13.61
CA MET A 85 -23.11 30.39 -13.85
C MET A 85 -22.81 29.24 -14.82
N TYR A 86 -21.88 29.47 -15.76
CA TYR A 86 -21.47 28.50 -16.77
C TYR A 86 -19.95 28.38 -16.83
N ALA A 87 -19.41 27.17 -16.71
CA ALA A 87 -18.00 26.92 -16.98
C ALA A 87 -17.75 26.85 -18.50
N ARG A 88 -17.11 27.88 -19.06
CA ARG A 88 -16.88 28.01 -20.50
C ARG A 88 -15.59 27.33 -20.96
N ARG A 89 -14.52 27.45 -20.18
CA ARG A 89 -13.22 26.82 -20.48
C ARG A 89 -12.57 26.35 -19.19
N CYS A 90 -12.14 25.10 -19.17
CA CYS A 90 -11.39 24.53 -18.04
C CYS A 90 -10.00 24.13 -18.52
N GLU A 91 -8.97 24.70 -17.92
CA GLU A 91 -7.58 24.41 -18.26
C GLU A 91 -6.80 23.89 -17.05
N LEU A 92 -6.00 22.86 -17.32
CA LEU A 92 -5.05 22.33 -16.35
C LEU A 92 -3.90 23.34 -16.19
N MET A 93 -3.98 24.18 -15.15
CA MET A 93 -2.83 24.94 -14.72
C MET A 93 -1.72 23.97 -14.33
N ASP A 94 -0.61 24.07 -15.05
CA ASP A 94 0.56 23.32 -14.68
C ASP A 94 1.38 24.09 -13.64
N ARG A 95 1.55 23.45 -12.50
CA ARG A 95 2.36 23.92 -11.36
C ARG A 95 3.38 22.86 -10.95
N ASP A 96 3.63 21.90 -11.84
CA ASP A 96 4.58 20.84 -11.55
C ASP A 96 5.99 21.46 -11.47
N ARG A 97 6.75 21.07 -10.45
CA ARG A 97 8.09 21.63 -10.25
C ARG A 97 9.00 21.10 -11.34
N GLU A 98 9.72 22.00 -12.01
CA GLU A 98 10.78 21.60 -12.92
C GLU A 98 11.93 20.98 -12.12
N GLN A 99 12.33 19.75 -12.47
CA GLN A 99 13.50 19.12 -11.89
C GLN A 99 14.75 19.71 -12.52
N LEU A 100 15.23 20.81 -11.94
CA LEU A 100 16.51 21.41 -12.30
C LEU A 100 17.68 20.56 -11.79
N THR A 101 18.82 20.62 -12.48
CA THR A 101 20.03 19.94 -12.01
C THR A 101 20.53 20.61 -10.75
N VAL A 102 20.83 19.81 -9.73
CA VAL A 102 21.46 20.28 -8.49
C VAL A 102 22.98 20.23 -8.67
N TRP A 103 23.64 21.32 -8.29
CA TRP A 103 25.08 21.52 -8.40
C TRP A 103 25.66 21.87 -7.03
N TRP A 104 26.85 21.35 -6.76
CA TRP A 104 27.70 21.83 -5.67
C TRP A 104 28.59 22.95 -6.18
N GLY A 105 28.65 24.04 -5.42
CA GLY A 105 29.68 25.06 -5.58
C GLY A 105 30.99 24.57 -4.97
N HIS A 106 32.08 24.64 -5.72
CA HIS A 106 33.41 24.29 -5.25
C HIS A 106 34.40 25.39 -5.60
N THR A 107 35.44 25.54 -4.77
CA THR A 107 36.49 26.54 -5.00
C THR A 107 37.44 26.07 -6.12
N VAL A 108 37.79 26.98 -7.04
CA VAL A 108 38.78 26.72 -8.10
C VAL A 108 40.19 27.20 -7.75
N ALA A 109 40.42 27.69 -6.52
CA ALA A 109 41.72 28.18 -6.08
C ALA A 109 42.85 27.12 -6.18
N HIS A 110 42.49 25.83 -6.10
CA HIS A 110 43.42 24.71 -6.21
C HIS A 110 43.79 24.35 -7.67
N ARG A 111 43.16 24.95 -8.68
CA ARG A 111 43.47 24.68 -10.09
C ARG A 111 44.77 25.37 -10.49
N PRO A 112 45.63 24.74 -11.31
CA PRO A 112 46.78 25.42 -11.88
C PRO A 112 46.32 26.62 -12.74
N PRO A 113 47.05 27.76 -12.70
CA PRO A 113 46.61 28.99 -13.36
C PRO A 113 46.39 28.81 -14.87
N ARG A 114 45.28 29.39 -15.37
CA ARG A 114 44.90 29.38 -16.81
C ARG A 114 45.58 30.46 -17.65
N VAL A 115 46.37 31.33 -17.02
CA VAL A 115 47.15 32.42 -17.63
C VAL A 115 48.09 31.84 -18.70
N PRO A 116 48.42 32.54 -19.82
CA PRO A 116 49.23 31.99 -20.89
C PRO A 116 50.67 31.73 -20.43
N VAL A 117 50.89 30.60 -19.79
CA VAL A 117 52.22 30.04 -19.57
C VAL A 117 52.76 29.61 -20.95
N PRO A 118 53.98 29.99 -21.35
CA PRO A 118 54.56 29.55 -22.62
C PRO A 118 54.39 28.04 -22.75
N ARG A 119 53.87 27.59 -23.91
CA ARG A 119 53.57 26.17 -24.13
C ARG A 119 54.80 25.34 -23.73
N PRO A 120 54.66 24.38 -22.80
CA PRO A 120 55.79 23.58 -22.35
C PRO A 120 56.47 22.94 -23.56
N ARG A 121 57.73 23.33 -23.78
CA ARG A 121 58.54 22.92 -24.94
C ARG A 121 58.94 21.45 -24.86
N THR A 122 58.99 20.86 -23.66
CA THR A 122 59.40 19.47 -23.44
C THR A 122 58.20 18.55 -23.18
N PRO A 123 58.28 17.27 -23.59
CA PRO A 123 57.23 16.27 -23.35
C PRO A 123 57.01 15.98 -21.86
N VAL A 124 58.09 15.99 -21.06
CA VAL A 124 58.03 15.77 -19.61
C VAL A 124 57.22 16.87 -18.91
N ALA A 125 57.41 18.14 -19.28
CA ALA A 125 56.65 19.25 -18.72
C ALA A 125 55.17 19.22 -19.14
N ARG A 126 54.85 18.70 -20.35
CA ARG A 126 53.46 18.44 -20.76
C ARG A 126 52.81 17.35 -19.91
N LEU A 127 53.53 16.26 -19.64
CA LEU A 127 53.04 15.17 -18.80
C LEU A 127 52.82 15.65 -17.36
N GLY A 128 53.77 16.39 -16.77
CA GLY A 128 53.64 16.97 -15.43
C GLY A 128 52.39 17.83 -15.30
N ARG A 129 52.19 18.79 -16.21
CA ARG A 129 50.98 19.62 -16.23
C ARG A 129 49.69 18.80 -16.42
N ALA A 130 49.72 17.77 -17.27
CA ALA A 130 48.57 16.90 -17.46
C ALA A 130 48.22 16.12 -16.18
N THR A 131 49.22 15.65 -15.43
CA THR A 131 49.01 14.95 -14.15
C THR A 131 48.49 15.89 -13.07
N GLU A 132 48.97 17.13 -12.98
CA GLU A 132 48.45 18.13 -12.05
C GLU A 132 47.00 18.50 -12.35
N VAL A 133 46.67 18.74 -13.62
CA VAL A 133 45.29 18.99 -14.04
C VAL A 133 44.40 17.78 -13.78
N ALA A 134 44.90 16.56 -13.99
CA ALA A 134 44.17 15.33 -13.70
C ALA A 134 43.93 15.16 -12.19
N ARG A 135 44.93 15.42 -11.34
CA ARG A 135 44.80 15.39 -9.87
C ARG A 135 43.80 16.42 -9.36
N ALA A 136 43.88 17.67 -9.83
CA ALA A 136 42.93 18.71 -9.47
C ALA A 136 41.49 18.30 -9.86
N ARG A 137 41.26 17.87 -11.10
CA ARG A 137 39.93 17.39 -11.54
C ARG A 137 39.44 16.18 -10.74
N PHE A 138 40.34 15.29 -10.32
CA PHE A 138 39.99 14.13 -9.51
C PHE A 138 39.59 14.54 -8.09
N ALA A 139 40.30 15.50 -7.49
CA ALA A 139 39.96 16.06 -6.19
C ALA A 139 38.60 16.79 -6.22
N GLU A 140 38.32 17.56 -7.28
CA GLU A 140 37.01 18.18 -7.52
C GLU A 140 35.89 17.15 -7.62
N ARG A 141 36.11 16.04 -8.35
CA ARG A 141 35.12 14.98 -8.49
C ARG A 141 34.80 14.29 -7.16
N ARG A 142 35.78 14.19 -6.26
CA ARG A 142 35.62 13.64 -4.91
C ARG A 142 35.02 14.62 -3.90
N GLY A 143 34.89 15.91 -4.26
CA GLY A 143 34.27 16.92 -3.40
C GLY A 143 35.18 17.50 -2.32
N TYR A 144 36.50 17.32 -2.39
CA TYR A 144 37.44 17.85 -1.38
C TYR A 144 37.48 19.38 -1.30
N HIS A 145 36.92 20.07 -2.29
CA HIS A 145 36.91 21.53 -2.41
C HIS A 145 35.49 22.12 -2.44
N ASP A 146 34.51 21.35 -1.99
CA ASP A 146 33.13 21.83 -1.91
C ASP A 146 32.99 22.91 -0.84
N THR A 147 32.26 23.96 -1.17
CA THR A 147 32.05 25.12 -0.29
C THR A 147 30.80 24.97 0.60
N GLY A 148 30.07 23.86 0.47
CA GLY A 148 28.75 23.68 1.07
C GLY A 148 27.61 24.38 0.32
N LEU A 149 27.92 25.20 -0.69
CA LEU A 149 26.92 25.87 -1.51
C LEU A 149 26.21 24.89 -2.45
N VAL A 150 24.88 24.94 -2.46
CA VAL A 150 24.02 24.17 -3.38
C VAL A 150 23.24 25.13 -4.25
N VAL A 151 23.33 24.97 -5.57
CA VAL A 151 22.59 25.77 -6.54
C VAL A 151 21.87 24.88 -7.54
N THR A 152 20.74 25.36 -8.07
CA THR A 152 19.91 24.62 -9.03
C THR A 152 19.76 25.42 -10.33
N GLY A 153 19.78 24.73 -11.47
CA GLY A 153 19.60 25.35 -12.79
C GLY A 153 20.38 24.67 -13.90
N THR A 154 20.46 25.33 -15.05
CA THR A 154 21.43 24.97 -16.10
C THR A 154 22.86 25.19 -15.61
N ALA A 155 23.86 24.58 -16.24
CA ALA A 155 25.26 24.78 -15.83
C ALA A 155 25.69 26.27 -15.84
N SER A 156 25.16 27.04 -16.79
CA SER A 156 25.44 28.49 -16.89
C SER A 156 24.77 29.30 -15.77
N GLU A 157 23.52 28.99 -15.45
CA GLU A 157 22.78 29.64 -14.37
C GLU A 157 23.34 29.25 -13.01
N ALA A 158 23.62 27.97 -12.79
CA ALA A 158 24.25 27.47 -11.58
C ALA A 158 25.57 28.19 -11.31
N ARG A 159 26.42 28.37 -12.34
CA ARG A 159 27.66 29.14 -12.20
C ARG A 159 27.41 30.61 -11.87
N ARG A 160 26.41 31.26 -12.50
CA ARG A 160 26.05 32.65 -12.19
C ARG A 160 25.51 32.78 -10.76
N LEU A 161 24.61 31.90 -10.36
CA LEU A 161 24.04 31.83 -9.01
C LEU A 161 25.11 31.54 -7.96
N SER A 162 26.10 30.71 -8.28
CA SER A 162 27.21 30.41 -7.36
C SER A 162 28.18 31.57 -7.11
N ARG A 163 28.04 32.65 -7.89
CA ARG A 163 28.84 33.88 -7.81
C ARG A 163 27.98 35.08 -7.47
N MET A 164 26.69 34.86 -7.20
CA MET A 164 25.77 35.91 -6.86
C MET A 164 25.88 36.16 -5.36
N ASP A 165 26.18 37.39 -4.97
CA ASP A 165 26.17 37.79 -3.57
C ASP A 165 24.72 37.82 -3.07
N LEU A 166 24.43 36.94 -2.11
CA LEU A 166 23.15 36.92 -1.41
C LEU A 166 23.28 37.73 -0.13
N HIS A 167 22.34 38.64 0.12
CA HIS A 167 22.32 39.43 1.33
C HIS A 167 22.25 38.52 2.57
N GLY A 168 23.26 38.58 3.44
CA GLY A 168 23.39 37.74 4.64
C GLY A 168 24.04 36.35 4.41
N GLY A 169 24.50 36.05 3.19
CA GLY A 169 25.28 34.85 2.87
C GLY A 169 26.80 35.09 2.96
N SER A 170 27.59 34.02 2.91
CA SER A 170 29.05 34.11 2.78
C SER A 170 29.43 34.72 1.42
N ASP A 171 30.42 35.63 1.39
CA ASP A 171 30.89 36.31 0.17
C ASP A 171 31.20 35.31 -0.95
N ALA A 172 30.49 35.43 -2.08
CA ALA A 172 30.67 34.54 -3.21
C ALA A 172 31.86 35.01 -4.05
N GLY A 173 33.08 34.65 -3.64
CA GLY A 173 34.29 35.05 -4.35
C GLY A 173 34.31 34.60 -5.83
N PRO A 174 34.97 35.34 -6.75
CA PRO A 174 35.00 35.05 -8.19
C PRO A 174 35.65 33.70 -8.57
N ALA A 175 36.24 33.01 -7.59
CA ALA A 175 36.90 31.72 -7.70
C ALA A 175 35.98 30.52 -7.39
N THR A 176 34.67 30.64 -7.61
CA THR A 176 33.73 29.52 -7.54
C THR A 176 33.37 28.97 -8.92
N ASP A 177 33.31 27.64 -9.01
CA ASP A 177 32.78 26.90 -10.15
C ASP A 177 31.82 25.82 -9.63
N VAL A 178 31.09 25.17 -10.53
CA VAL A 178 30.05 24.22 -10.15
C VAL A 178 30.35 22.82 -10.67
N ARG A 179 30.02 21.81 -9.87
CA ARG A 179 30.04 20.41 -10.27
C ARG A 179 28.67 19.77 -10.02
N PRO A 180 28.20 18.87 -10.89
CA PRO A 180 26.89 18.25 -10.71
C PRO A 180 26.92 17.33 -9.49
N LEU A 181 25.93 17.44 -8.60
CA LEU A 181 25.82 16.60 -7.39
C LEU A 181 25.82 15.10 -7.73
N SER A 182 25.18 14.73 -8.84
CA SER A 182 25.09 13.34 -9.31
C SER A 182 26.18 12.96 -10.33
N GLY A 183 27.25 13.75 -10.44
CA GLY A 183 28.42 13.45 -11.28
C GLY A 183 28.20 13.56 -12.80
N ARG A 184 26.98 13.88 -13.25
CA ARG A 184 26.67 14.18 -14.65
C ARG A 184 25.78 15.41 -14.77
N GLU A 185 26.16 16.27 -15.70
CA GLU A 185 25.33 17.39 -16.15
C GLU A 185 24.09 16.83 -16.86
N ARG A 186 22.90 17.25 -16.43
CA ARG A 186 21.63 16.86 -17.06
C ARG A 186 21.15 17.91 -18.08
N SER A 187 22.04 18.77 -18.58
CA SER A 187 21.67 19.95 -19.40
C SER A 187 21.00 19.63 -20.74
N HIS A 188 21.19 18.42 -21.28
CA HIS A 188 20.47 17.95 -22.48
C HIS A 188 19.13 17.25 -22.17
N ILE A 189 18.74 17.17 -20.89
CA ILE A 189 17.52 16.51 -20.47
C ILE A 189 16.47 17.62 -20.30
N VAL A 190 15.50 17.64 -21.22
CA VAL A 190 14.26 18.42 -21.14
C VAL A 190 13.84 18.59 -19.68
N PRO A 191 13.61 19.81 -19.17
CA PRO A 191 13.20 20.03 -17.78
C PRO A 191 12.01 19.13 -17.49
N ARG A 192 12.24 18.13 -16.62
CA ARG A 192 11.23 17.13 -16.32
C ARG A 192 10.47 17.55 -15.10
N ARG A 193 9.17 17.65 -15.28
CA ARG A 193 8.21 17.88 -14.22
C ARG A 193 8.25 16.70 -13.25
N GLU A 194 8.41 16.99 -11.96
CA GLU A 194 8.58 15.97 -10.91
C GLU A 194 7.40 14.98 -10.87
N GLY A 195 6.18 15.50 -10.95
CA GLY A 195 4.98 14.68 -10.97
C GLY A 195 4.88 13.78 -12.21
N ASP A 196 5.40 14.19 -13.36
CA ASP A 196 5.45 13.34 -14.56
C ASP A 196 6.42 12.17 -14.40
N PHE A 197 7.56 12.39 -13.74
CA PHE A 197 8.49 11.31 -13.42
C PHE A 197 7.84 10.29 -12.47
N GLN A 198 7.25 10.75 -11.37
CA GLN A 198 6.57 9.87 -10.40
C GLN A 198 5.42 9.09 -11.05
N ARG A 199 4.61 9.74 -11.90
CA ARG A 199 3.52 9.08 -12.66
C ARG A 199 4.03 8.00 -13.60
N ARG A 200 5.19 8.20 -14.25
CA ARG A 200 5.77 7.20 -15.15
C ARG A 200 6.43 6.07 -14.38
N ALA A 201 7.11 6.38 -13.27
CA ALA A 201 7.71 5.39 -12.39
C ALA A 201 6.64 4.46 -11.79
N SER A 202 5.53 4.99 -11.28
CA SER A 202 4.43 4.17 -10.75
C SER A 202 3.78 3.29 -11.81
N ARG A 203 3.58 3.82 -13.04
CA ARG A 203 3.09 3.02 -14.17
C ARG A 203 4.08 1.93 -14.57
N LEU A 204 5.38 2.22 -14.56
CA LEU A 204 6.42 1.22 -14.85
C LEU A 204 6.35 0.08 -13.82
N VAL A 205 6.30 0.40 -12.53
CA VAL A 205 6.17 -0.61 -11.46
C VAL A 205 4.88 -1.41 -11.62
N ALA A 206 3.75 -0.76 -11.93
CA ALA A 206 2.48 -1.43 -12.16
C ALA A 206 2.54 -2.44 -13.33
N TRP A 207 3.20 -2.08 -14.44
CA TRP A 207 3.39 -3.00 -15.57
C TRP A 207 4.31 -4.18 -15.22
N LEU A 208 5.35 -3.96 -14.41
CA LEU A 208 6.24 -5.02 -13.96
C LEU A 208 5.53 -6.00 -12.99
N LEU A 209 4.70 -5.48 -12.09
CA LEU A 209 3.85 -6.32 -11.22
C LEU A 209 2.84 -7.13 -12.03
N ALA A 210 2.19 -6.51 -13.03
CA ALA A 210 1.25 -7.21 -13.91
C ALA A 210 1.96 -8.32 -14.72
N MET A 211 3.18 -8.06 -15.19
CA MET A 211 4.01 -9.06 -15.86
C MET A 211 4.32 -10.25 -14.95
N ALA A 212 4.77 -10.00 -13.72
CA ALA A 212 5.04 -11.06 -12.75
C ALA A 212 3.78 -11.89 -12.43
N PHE A 213 2.62 -11.23 -12.27
CA PHE A 213 1.33 -11.91 -12.09
C PHE A 213 0.99 -12.83 -13.26
N CYS A 214 1.05 -12.33 -14.49
CA CYS A 214 0.80 -13.14 -15.68
C CYS A 214 1.78 -14.32 -15.79
N ALA A 215 3.04 -14.13 -15.43
CA ALA A 215 4.04 -15.20 -15.44
C ALA A 215 3.75 -16.30 -14.41
N VAL A 216 3.32 -15.93 -13.20
CA VAL A 216 2.91 -16.89 -12.16
C VAL A 216 1.66 -17.66 -12.56
N VAL A 217 0.67 -16.99 -13.17
CA VAL A 217 -0.54 -17.65 -13.70
C VAL A 217 -0.21 -18.58 -14.87
N ALA A 218 0.69 -18.18 -15.77
CA ALA A 218 1.14 -19.02 -16.86
C ALA A 218 1.75 -20.33 -16.36
N ARG A 219 2.55 -20.29 -15.27
CA ARG A 219 3.16 -21.47 -14.64
C ARG A 219 2.14 -22.49 -14.14
N GLN A 220 0.96 -22.06 -13.71
CA GLN A 220 -0.05 -22.95 -13.13
C GLN A 220 -1.02 -23.56 -14.15
N HIS A 221 -0.99 -23.11 -15.39
CA HIS A 221 -1.81 -23.66 -16.45
C HIS A 221 -0.98 -24.46 -17.44
N SER A 222 -1.64 -25.38 -18.16
CA SER A 222 -1.06 -26.13 -19.26
C SER A 222 -1.75 -25.81 -20.59
N GLY A 223 -1.08 -26.13 -21.70
CA GLY A 223 -1.63 -25.98 -23.05
C GLY A 223 -1.75 -24.53 -23.54
N VAL A 224 -2.84 -24.22 -24.25
CA VAL A 224 -3.05 -22.91 -24.89
C VAL A 224 -3.09 -21.76 -23.87
N ARG A 225 -3.65 -22.00 -22.67
CA ARG A 225 -3.76 -20.97 -21.62
C ARG A 225 -2.39 -20.46 -21.17
N THR A 226 -1.39 -21.33 -21.10
CA THR A 226 0.00 -20.96 -20.77
C THR A 226 0.54 -19.94 -21.76
N TRP A 227 0.33 -20.17 -23.06
CA TRP A 227 0.78 -19.26 -24.12
C TRP A 227 0.07 -17.91 -24.10
N VAL A 228 -1.23 -17.88 -23.79
CA VAL A 228 -1.98 -16.63 -23.63
C VAL A 228 -1.38 -15.79 -22.48
N TRP A 229 -1.18 -16.40 -21.32
CA TRP A 229 -0.64 -15.68 -20.15
C TRP A 229 0.84 -15.31 -20.30
N ALA A 230 1.65 -16.16 -20.93
CA ALA A 230 3.03 -15.83 -21.27
C ALA A 230 3.11 -14.66 -22.27
N GLY A 231 2.24 -14.65 -23.29
CA GLY A 231 2.12 -13.52 -24.22
C GLY A 231 1.71 -12.23 -23.52
N ALA A 232 0.77 -12.30 -22.58
CA ALA A 232 0.37 -11.14 -21.76
C ALA A 232 1.53 -10.63 -20.88
N ALA A 233 2.34 -11.51 -20.30
CA ALA A 233 3.53 -11.15 -19.54
C ALA A 233 4.56 -10.41 -20.41
N VAL A 234 4.84 -10.92 -21.62
CA VAL A 234 5.76 -10.27 -22.58
C VAL A 234 5.24 -8.89 -23.00
N LEU A 235 3.94 -8.75 -23.25
CA LEU A 235 3.33 -7.45 -23.59
C LEU A 235 3.46 -6.45 -22.43
N CYS A 236 3.25 -6.89 -21.19
CA CYS A 236 3.42 -6.05 -20.00
C CYS A 236 4.88 -5.58 -19.86
N PHE A 237 5.85 -6.47 -20.06
CA PHE A 237 7.27 -6.11 -20.07
C PHE A 237 7.59 -5.11 -21.18
N PHE A 238 7.07 -5.31 -22.40
CA PHE A 238 7.28 -4.37 -23.50
C PHE A 238 6.73 -2.97 -23.18
N MET A 239 5.57 -2.88 -22.54
CA MET A 239 4.99 -1.61 -22.09
C MET A 239 5.84 -0.94 -21.00
N ALA A 240 6.35 -1.71 -20.05
CA ALA A 240 7.29 -1.22 -19.04
C ALA A 240 8.60 -0.72 -19.67
N ALA A 241 9.18 -1.48 -20.60
CA ALA A 241 10.40 -1.15 -21.32
C ALA A 241 10.23 0.11 -22.18
N ARG A 242 9.08 0.26 -22.85
CA ARG A 242 8.74 1.48 -23.60
C ARG A 242 8.71 2.69 -22.67
N LEU A 243 8.07 2.59 -21.51
CA LEU A 243 8.05 3.67 -20.50
C LEU A 243 9.47 3.98 -19.99
N ALA A 244 10.25 2.94 -19.69
CA ALA A 244 11.63 3.05 -19.21
C ALA A 244 12.56 3.72 -20.23
N SER A 245 12.41 3.40 -21.52
CA SER A 245 13.21 3.98 -22.61
C SER A 245 13.00 5.49 -22.73
N VAL A 246 11.79 5.97 -22.40
CA VAL A 246 11.48 7.40 -22.35
C VAL A 246 11.94 7.99 -21.01
N MET A 247 12.16 7.20 -19.96
CA MET A 247 12.68 7.66 -18.66
C MET A 247 14.21 7.87 -18.66
N PHE A 248 14.68 8.91 -19.35
CA PHE A 248 16.08 9.41 -19.33
C PHE A 248 16.69 9.80 -17.96
N ALA A 249 15.96 9.71 -16.84
CA ALA A 249 16.40 10.23 -15.54
C ALA A 249 17.68 9.57 -14.98
N LEU A 250 18.05 8.39 -15.46
CA LEU A 250 19.18 7.58 -14.95
C LEU A 250 20.36 7.45 -15.94
N GLY A 251 20.39 8.31 -16.97
CA GLY A 251 21.56 8.46 -17.84
C GLY A 251 21.47 7.78 -19.21
N GLY A 252 20.32 7.89 -19.89
CA GLY A 252 20.13 7.48 -21.29
C GLY A 252 19.13 6.33 -21.48
N ARG A 253 18.67 6.12 -22.74
CA ARG A 253 17.70 5.05 -23.09
C ARG A 253 18.19 3.67 -22.67
N GLY A 254 19.46 3.36 -22.94
CA GLY A 254 20.05 2.05 -22.64
C GLY A 254 20.09 1.72 -21.15
N ARG A 255 20.43 2.69 -20.29
CA ARG A 255 20.43 2.48 -18.82
C ARG A 255 19.02 2.33 -18.26
N GLY A 256 18.05 3.09 -18.78
CA GLY A 256 16.65 2.93 -18.41
C GLY A 256 16.13 1.52 -18.74
N LEU A 257 16.46 1.00 -19.92
CA LEU A 257 16.13 -0.36 -20.32
C LEU A 257 16.85 -1.41 -19.47
N LEU A 258 18.15 -1.24 -19.21
CA LEU A 258 18.93 -2.16 -18.38
C LEU A 258 18.39 -2.22 -16.94
N LEU A 259 18.07 -1.08 -16.34
CA LEU A 259 17.45 -1.05 -15.02
C LEU A 259 16.06 -1.69 -15.03
N CYS A 260 15.24 -1.42 -16.06
CA CYS A 260 13.94 -2.04 -16.20
C CYS A 260 14.04 -3.57 -16.32
N ALA A 261 15.01 -4.07 -17.09
CA ALA A 261 15.31 -5.50 -17.22
C ALA A 261 15.82 -6.10 -15.90
N ALA A 262 16.69 -5.40 -15.16
CA ALA A 262 17.16 -5.84 -13.86
C ALA A 262 16.03 -5.93 -12.82
N VAL A 263 15.16 -4.93 -12.76
CA VAL A 263 14.00 -4.92 -11.85
C VAL A 263 12.98 -5.98 -12.28
N ALA A 264 12.75 -6.18 -13.58
CA ALA A 264 11.92 -7.25 -14.12
C ALA A 264 12.45 -8.64 -13.71
N ALA A 265 13.75 -8.87 -13.89
CA ALA A 265 14.40 -10.12 -13.51
C ALA A 265 14.31 -10.36 -12.00
N TRP A 266 14.48 -9.32 -11.19
CA TRP A 266 14.30 -9.40 -9.74
C TRP A 266 12.86 -9.78 -9.35
N PHE A 267 11.85 -9.12 -9.92
CA PHE A 267 10.45 -9.46 -9.65
C PHE A 267 10.10 -10.90 -10.05
N LEU A 268 10.58 -11.37 -11.21
CA LEU A 268 10.37 -12.74 -11.64
C LEU A 268 11.10 -13.74 -10.75
N ALA A 269 12.35 -13.45 -10.36
CA ALA A 269 13.12 -14.30 -9.45
C ALA A 269 12.39 -14.47 -8.11
N VAL A 270 11.94 -13.37 -7.50
CA VAL A 270 11.15 -13.41 -6.26
C VAL A 270 9.84 -14.17 -6.46
N ALA A 271 9.10 -13.89 -7.53
CA ALA A 271 7.83 -14.55 -7.83
C ALA A 271 7.99 -16.06 -8.08
N PHE A 272 9.14 -16.50 -8.60
CA PHE A 272 9.45 -17.91 -8.82
C PHE A 272 10.17 -18.59 -7.64
N GLY A 273 10.37 -17.90 -6.51
CA GLY A 273 10.84 -18.51 -5.27
C GLY A 273 12.35 -18.37 -5.01
N ALA A 274 13.05 -17.49 -5.72
CA ALA A 274 14.44 -17.18 -5.40
C ALA A 274 14.53 -16.56 -4.00
N GLY A 275 15.12 -17.30 -3.06
CA GLY A 275 15.28 -16.91 -1.66
C GLY A 275 14.25 -17.51 -0.68
N ALA A 276 13.33 -18.36 -1.13
CA ALA A 276 12.49 -19.17 -0.25
C ALA A 276 13.20 -20.48 0.13
N GLU A 277 13.08 -20.92 1.39
CA GLU A 277 13.74 -22.15 1.89
C GLU A 277 13.36 -23.39 1.08
N ASP A 278 12.10 -23.50 0.66
CA ASP A 278 11.59 -24.63 -0.12
C ASP A 278 11.71 -24.43 -1.64
N GLY A 279 12.23 -23.28 -2.10
CA GLY A 279 12.21 -22.89 -3.52
C GLY A 279 10.80 -22.72 -4.11
N ALA A 280 9.77 -22.78 -3.27
CA ALA A 280 8.38 -22.64 -3.67
C ALA A 280 8.08 -21.20 -4.10
N GLY A 281 7.99 -20.99 -5.41
CA GLY A 281 7.52 -19.72 -5.97
C GLY A 281 6.08 -19.40 -5.61
N TRP A 282 5.72 -18.12 -5.68
CA TRP A 282 4.41 -17.61 -5.28
C TRP A 282 3.26 -18.23 -6.08
N THR A 283 2.10 -18.32 -5.43
CA THR A 283 0.83 -18.69 -6.08
C THR A 283 0.11 -17.44 -6.62
N PRO A 284 -0.80 -17.57 -7.62
CA PRO A 284 -1.64 -16.47 -8.07
C PRO A 284 -2.48 -15.87 -6.93
N THR A 285 -2.92 -16.69 -5.97
CA THR A 285 -3.64 -16.22 -4.79
C THR A 285 -2.75 -15.32 -3.93
N GLN A 286 -1.49 -15.69 -3.68
CA GLN A 286 -0.52 -14.85 -2.95
C GLN A 286 -0.18 -13.55 -3.70
N MET A 287 -0.07 -13.58 -5.03
CA MET A 287 0.13 -12.34 -5.80
C MET A 287 -1.11 -11.44 -5.77
N LEU A 288 -2.31 -12.02 -5.83
CA LEU A 288 -3.55 -11.26 -5.77
C LEU A 288 -3.77 -10.66 -4.38
N THR A 289 -3.43 -11.37 -3.31
CA THR A 289 -3.44 -10.81 -1.95
C THR A 289 -2.41 -9.70 -1.79
N LEU A 290 -1.17 -9.87 -2.29
CA LEU A 290 -0.19 -8.79 -2.28
C LEU A 290 -0.68 -7.55 -3.04
N PHE A 291 -1.24 -7.74 -4.23
CA PHE A 291 -1.82 -6.65 -5.01
C PHE A 291 -2.95 -5.96 -4.25
N ALA A 292 -3.86 -6.72 -3.64
CA ALA A 292 -4.93 -6.19 -2.81
C ALA A 292 -4.37 -5.38 -1.64
N VAL A 293 -3.36 -5.89 -0.92
CA VAL A 293 -2.72 -5.17 0.20
C VAL A 293 -2.05 -3.88 -0.26
N VAL A 294 -1.29 -3.90 -1.36
CA VAL A 294 -0.64 -2.69 -1.92
C VAL A 294 -1.68 -1.67 -2.41
N ALA A 295 -2.73 -2.13 -3.08
CA ALA A 295 -3.81 -1.26 -3.55
C ALA A 295 -4.60 -0.67 -2.36
N THR A 296 -4.87 -1.48 -1.33
CA THR A 296 -5.56 -1.06 -0.12
C THR A 296 -4.75 -0.03 0.65
N THR A 297 -3.48 -0.31 0.93
CA THR A 297 -2.58 0.64 1.61
C THR A 297 -2.41 1.94 0.83
N ALA A 298 -2.20 1.87 -0.49
CA ALA A 298 -2.11 3.05 -1.33
C ALA A 298 -3.43 3.84 -1.39
N GLY A 299 -4.57 3.17 -1.51
CA GLY A 299 -5.88 3.79 -1.56
C GLY A 299 -6.29 4.45 -0.25
N ILE A 300 -6.05 3.78 0.88
CA ILE A 300 -6.22 4.36 2.23
C ILE A 300 -5.28 5.54 2.40
N TRP A 301 -4.00 5.41 2.04
CA TRP A 301 -3.04 6.52 2.10
C TRP A 301 -3.52 7.73 1.30
N LEU A 302 -4.02 7.53 0.08
CA LEU A 302 -4.58 8.60 -0.75
C LEU A 302 -5.85 9.23 -0.14
N LEU A 303 -6.65 8.44 0.58
CA LEU A 303 -7.83 8.91 1.29
C LEU A 303 -7.43 9.74 2.52
N VAL A 304 -6.51 9.23 3.34
CA VAL A 304 -6.02 9.83 4.59
C VAL A 304 -5.20 11.09 4.32
N ARG A 305 -4.33 11.10 3.30
CA ARG A 305 -3.52 12.28 2.93
C ARG A 305 -4.38 13.50 2.60
N ARG A 306 -5.65 13.30 2.23
CA ARG A 306 -6.59 14.39 1.95
C ARG A 306 -7.21 14.96 3.22
N TRP A 307 -7.12 14.25 4.35
CA TRP A 307 -7.63 14.69 5.63
C TRP A 307 -6.57 15.61 6.27
N THR A 308 -6.78 16.92 6.21
CA THR A 308 -5.92 17.92 6.86
C THR A 308 -6.17 17.89 8.38
N TRP A 309 -5.77 16.81 9.04
CA TRP A 309 -5.94 16.56 10.48
C TRP A 309 -4.56 16.46 11.15
N GLY A 310 -3.69 17.44 10.88
CA GLY A 310 -2.31 17.46 11.39
C GLY A 310 -2.22 17.36 12.91
N GLU A 311 -3.22 17.85 13.64
CA GLU A 311 -3.27 17.78 15.11
C GLU A 311 -4.00 16.53 15.61
N TRP A 312 -5.08 16.13 14.94
CA TRP A 312 -5.87 15.00 15.42
C TRP A 312 -5.25 13.63 15.15
N ILE A 313 -4.35 13.49 14.17
CA ILE A 313 -3.64 12.21 13.94
C ILE A 313 -2.79 11.85 15.16
N ALA A 314 -2.18 12.83 15.83
CA ALA A 314 -1.40 12.59 17.04
C ALA A 314 -2.26 12.06 18.21
N CYS A 315 -3.53 12.47 18.29
CA CYS A 315 -4.46 12.04 19.35
C CYS A 315 -5.28 10.79 18.98
N ALA A 316 -5.72 10.68 17.73
CA ALA A 316 -6.58 9.61 17.25
C ALA A 316 -5.81 8.36 16.82
N ALA A 317 -4.55 8.48 16.39
CA ALA A 317 -3.77 7.31 15.99
C ALA A 317 -3.51 6.34 17.16
N PRO A 318 -3.15 6.78 18.38
CA PRO A 318 -3.04 5.87 19.53
C PRO A 318 -4.37 5.21 19.90
N LEU A 319 -5.48 5.95 19.83
CA LEU A 319 -6.83 5.41 20.09
C LEU A 319 -7.27 4.41 19.03
N ALA A 320 -7.04 4.71 17.75
CA ALA A 320 -7.32 3.79 16.65
C ALA A 320 -6.42 2.56 16.70
N PHE A 321 -5.14 2.71 17.07
CA PHE A 321 -4.23 1.59 17.29
C PHE A 321 -4.71 0.71 18.44
N ALA A 322 -5.06 1.31 19.60
CA ALA A 322 -5.62 0.58 20.72
C ALA A 322 -6.92 -0.14 20.33
N LEU A 323 -7.81 0.51 19.58
CA LEU A 323 -9.05 -0.09 19.08
C LEU A 323 -8.75 -1.27 18.14
N VAL A 324 -7.80 -1.13 17.21
CA VAL A 324 -7.40 -2.19 16.29
C VAL A 324 -6.77 -3.35 17.06
N VAL A 325 -5.89 -3.11 18.02
CA VAL A 325 -5.29 -4.15 18.85
C VAL A 325 -6.37 -4.86 19.67
N SER A 326 -7.29 -4.12 20.30
CA SER A 326 -8.42 -4.70 21.03
C SER A 326 -9.34 -5.51 20.14
N LEU A 327 -9.63 -5.04 18.92
CA LEU A 327 -10.40 -5.79 17.92
C LEU A 327 -9.67 -7.06 17.48
N VAL A 328 -8.35 -6.99 17.26
CA VAL A 328 -7.51 -8.15 16.89
C VAL A 328 -7.57 -9.19 18.00
N VAL A 329 -7.27 -8.82 19.24
CA VAL A 329 -7.32 -9.73 20.40
C VAL A 329 -8.72 -10.32 20.60
N SER A 330 -9.76 -9.46 20.59
CA SER A 330 -11.15 -9.90 20.74
C SER A 330 -11.62 -10.79 19.58
N SER A 331 -11.11 -10.60 18.37
CA SER A 331 -11.54 -11.37 17.20
C SER A 331 -10.86 -12.74 17.14
N GLY A 332 -9.60 -12.86 17.59
CA GLY A 332 -8.92 -14.14 17.76
C GLY A 332 -9.62 -15.02 18.79
N SER A 333 -10.04 -14.46 19.93
CA SER A 333 -10.79 -15.20 20.95
C SER A 333 -12.14 -15.70 20.45
N VAL A 334 -12.83 -14.94 19.58
CA VAL A 334 -14.11 -15.36 18.99
C VAL A 334 -13.96 -16.57 18.07
N LEU A 335 -12.90 -16.65 17.27
CA LEU A 335 -12.65 -17.83 16.42
C LEU A 335 -12.43 -19.10 17.26
N HIS A 336 -11.62 -19.01 18.32
CA HIS A 336 -11.41 -20.13 19.24
C HIS A 336 -12.69 -20.49 20.00
N ALA A 337 -13.50 -19.51 20.40
CA ALA A 337 -14.78 -19.75 21.04
C ALA A 337 -15.76 -20.47 20.10
N MET A 338 -15.82 -20.09 18.82
CA MET A 338 -16.68 -20.79 17.84
C MET A 338 -16.19 -22.20 17.52
N TYR A 339 -14.87 -22.41 17.47
CA TYR A 339 -14.28 -23.73 17.34
C TYR A 339 -14.62 -24.62 18.55
N ALA A 340 -14.46 -24.08 19.77
CA ALA A 340 -14.79 -24.77 21.02
C ALA A 340 -16.29 -25.11 21.10
N ASP A 341 -17.16 -24.14 20.86
CA ASP A 341 -18.63 -24.29 20.88
C ASP A 341 -19.10 -25.36 19.88
N SER A 342 -18.51 -25.38 18.69
CA SER A 342 -18.80 -26.41 17.67
C SER A 342 -18.35 -27.83 18.07
N LEU A 343 -17.48 -27.97 19.07
CA LEU A 343 -17.04 -29.23 19.65
C LEU A 343 -17.67 -29.51 21.03
N GLU A 344 -18.64 -28.69 21.45
CA GLU A 344 -19.24 -28.71 22.79
C GLU A 344 -18.23 -28.48 23.94
N LEU A 345 -17.09 -27.84 23.64
CA LEU A 345 -16.07 -27.42 24.61
C LEU A 345 -16.32 -25.98 25.07
N LYS A 346 -15.86 -25.62 26.26
CA LYS A 346 -15.84 -24.21 26.66
C LYS A 346 -14.58 -23.53 26.12
N PRO A 347 -14.61 -22.23 25.80
CA PRO A 347 -13.42 -21.51 25.33
C PRO A 347 -12.27 -21.52 26.36
N GLU A 348 -12.60 -21.57 27.65
CA GLU A 348 -11.64 -21.61 28.77
C GLU A 348 -10.89 -22.95 28.86
N ASP A 349 -11.39 -23.99 28.21
CA ASP A 349 -10.82 -25.33 28.22
C ASP A 349 -9.68 -25.52 27.21
N LEU A 350 -9.52 -24.56 26.30
CA LEU A 350 -8.46 -24.56 25.29
C LEU A 350 -7.34 -23.65 25.77
N ASP A 351 -6.22 -24.22 26.20
CA ASP A 351 -5.02 -23.44 26.52
C ASP A 351 -4.35 -23.00 25.21
N VAL A 352 -4.82 -21.88 24.65
CA VAL A 352 -4.27 -21.30 23.43
C VAL A 352 -3.28 -20.20 23.78
N PRO A 353 -1.98 -20.37 23.47
CA PRO A 353 -1.00 -19.31 23.68
C PRO A 353 -1.38 -18.01 22.97
N ALA A 354 -1.12 -16.86 23.61
CA ALA A 354 -1.47 -15.54 23.06
C ALA A 354 -0.88 -15.29 21.66
N LEU A 355 0.27 -15.88 21.34
CA LEU A 355 0.89 -15.80 20.00
C LEU A 355 -0.02 -16.41 18.92
N TRP A 356 -0.70 -17.51 19.22
CA TRP A 356 -1.60 -18.18 18.30
C TRP A 356 -2.95 -17.47 18.17
N GLN A 357 -3.44 -16.86 19.25
CA GLN A 357 -4.57 -15.94 19.19
C GLN A 357 -4.26 -14.72 18.29
N ALA A 358 -3.03 -14.22 18.33
CA ALA A 358 -2.60 -13.18 17.40
C ALA A 358 -2.52 -13.70 15.96
N ALA A 359 -2.04 -14.93 15.74
CA ALA A 359 -1.97 -15.54 14.40
C ALA A 359 -3.36 -15.77 13.78
N SER A 360 -4.34 -16.25 14.55
CA SER A 360 -5.74 -16.38 14.09
C SER A 360 -6.34 -15.01 13.76
N ALA A 361 -6.02 -13.99 14.57
CA ALA A 361 -6.43 -12.61 14.28
C ALA A 361 -5.75 -12.02 13.02
N VAL A 362 -4.50 -12.39 12.71
CA VAL A 362 -3.86 -12.01 11.43
C VAL A 362 -4.61 -12.61 10.24
N ARG A 363 -5.13 -13.84 10.34
CA ARG A 363 -5.99 -14.42 9.29
C ARG A 363 -7.29 -13.63 9.14
N LEU A 364 -7.92 -13.20 10.24
CA LEU A 364 -9.07 -12.29 10.18
C LEU A 364 -8.71 -10.93 9.59
N LEU A 365 -7.51 -10.41 9.88
CA LEU A 365 -7.02 -9.16 9.30
C LEU A 365 -6.83 -9.29 7.79
N SER A 366 -6.44 -10.48 7.29
CA SER A 366 -6.38 -10.76 5.86
C SER A 366 -7.77 -10.71 5.20
N LEU A 367 -8.82 -11.19 5.89
CA LEU A 367 -10.21 -11.04 5.44
C LEU A 367 -10.65 -9.57 5.50
N LEU A 368 -10.28 -8.85 6.56
CA LEU A 368 -10.52 -7.42 6.70
C LEU A 368 -9.83 -6.60 5.60
N SER A 369 -8.70 -7.07 5.06
CA SER A 369 -8.04 -6.41 3.93
C SER A 369 -8.93 -6.34 2.69
N PHE A 370 -9.80 -7.33 2.46
CA PHE A 370 -10.81 -7.30 1.41
C PHE A 370 -11.95 -6.33 1.73
N ALA A 371 -12.38 -6.26 2.99
CA ALA A 371 -13.34 -5.24 3.43
C ALA A 371 -12.78 -3.81 3.27
N LEU A 372 -11.47 -3.61 3.49
CA LEU A 372 -10.76 -2.35 3.32
C LEU A 372 -10.40 -2.05 1.85
N PHE A 373 -10.52 -3.02 0.96
CA PHE A 373 -10.30 -2.84 -0.47
C PHE A 373 -11.36 -1.91 -1.08
N VAL A 374 -12.63 -2.00 -0.64
CA VAL A 374 -13.71 -1.15 -1.15
C VAL A 374 -13.51 0.34 -0.79
N PRO A 375 -13.21 0.73 0.47
CA PRO A 375 -12.84 2.09 0.83
C PRO A 375 -11.57 2.57 0.11
N ALA A 376 -10.60 1.69 -0.11
CA ALA A 376 -9.39 2.01 -0.84
C ALA A 376 -9.68 2.29 -2.33
N LEU A 377 -10.48 1.47 -2.99
CA LEU A 377 -10.95 1.71 -4.35
C LEU A 377 -11.72 3.03 -4.44
N TRP A 378 -12.54 3.34 -3.44
CA TRP A 378 -13.22 4.63 -3.36
C TRP A 378 -12.22 5.80 -3.20
N GLY A 379 -11.20 5.65 -2.37
CA GLY A 379 -10.10 6.59 -2.24
C GLY A 379 -9.37 6.84 -3.56
N ILE A 380 -9.05 5.76 -4.29
CA ILE A 380 -8.45 5.82 -5.63
C ILE A 380 -9.41 6.51 -6.61
N ALA A 381 -10.68 6.13 -6.64
CA ALA A 381 -11.71 6.73 -7.50
C ALA A 381 -11.82 8.23 -7.25
N LYS A 382 -11.90 8.65 -5.98
CA LYS A 382 -11.93 10.05 -5.54
C LYS A 382 -10.65 10.78 -5.95
N HIS A 383 -9.49 10.13 -5.83
CA HIS A 383 -8.21 10.68 -6.26
C HIS A 383 -8.14 10.91 -7.77
N VAL A 384 -8.69 10.00 -8.59
CA VAL A 384 -8.72 10.17 -10.06
C VAL A 384 -9.92 10.97 -10.57
N HIS A 385 -10.70 11.55 -9.65
CA HIS A 385 -11.92 12.30 -9.94
C HIS A 385 -12.98 11.48 -10.71
N ALA A 386 -12.99 10.15 -10.58
CA ALA A 386 -13.95 9.28 -11.26
C ALA A 386 -15.42 9.55 -10.87
N PRO A 387 -15.76 9.79 -9.59
CA PRO A 387 -17.15 10.05 -9.18
C PRO A 387 -17.75 11.33 -9.80
N PHE A 388 -16.93 12.26 -10.28
CA PHE A 388 -17.37 13.56 -10.80
C PHE A 388 -17.67 13.55 -12.30
N VAL A 389 -17.62 12.39 -12.98
CA VAL A 389 -17.69 12.30 -14.45
C VAL A 389 -18.87 11.46 -14.94
N SER A 390 -19.63 10.79 -14.07
CA SER A 390 -20.77 9.97 -14.47
C SER A 390 -22.04 10.27 -13.67
N PRO A 391 -23.24 10.02 -14.24
CA PRO A 391 -24.53 10.11 -13.54
C PRO A 391 -24.65 9.17 -12.32
N VAL A 392 -23.63 8.35 -12.08
CA VAL A 392 -23.43 7.55 -10.86
C VAL A 392 -23.23 8.46 -9.63
N GLU A 393 -23.21 9.78 -9.74
CA GLU A 393 -23.11 10.65 -8.56
C GLU A 393 -24.23 10.44 -7.53
N ARG A 394 -25.49 10.27 -7.96
CA ARG A 394 -26.62 10.00 -7.05
C ARG A 394 -26.61 8.58 -6.50
N LEU A 395 -26.08 7.63 -7.29
CA LEU A 395 -26.05 6.20 -6.95
C LEU A 395 -24.72 5.74 -6.37
N GLY A 396 -23.67 6.56 -6.38
CA GLY A 396 -22.30 6.16 -6.09
C GLY A 396 -22.05 5.99 -4.61
N VAL A 397 -22.63 6.88 -3.79
CA VAL A 397 -22.65 6.72 -2.33
C VAL A 397 -23.47 5.51 -1.90
N PRO A 398 -24.75 5.33 -2.32
CA PRO A 398 -25.51 4.15 -1.93
C PRO A 398 -24.92 2.86 -2.51
N LEU A 399 -24.42 2.84 -3.76
CA LEU A 399 -23.73 1.67 -4.32
C LEU A 399 -22.46 1.36 -3.52
N TYR A 400 -21.68 2.37 -3.11
CA TYR A 400 -20.53 2.17 -2.23
C TYR A 400 -20.93 1.55 -0.90
N VAL A 401 -21.97 2.09 -0.24
CA VAL A 401 -22.47 1.55 1.03
C VAL A 401 -22.94 0.10 0.86
N VAL A 402 -23.75 -0.18 -0.16
CA VAL A 402 -24.23 -1.53 -0.49
C VAL A 402 -23.05 -2.48 -0.77
N THR A 403 -22.07 -2.07 -1.58
CA THR A 403 -20.88 -2.89 -1.87
C THR A 403 -20.06 -3.14 -0.60
N GLN A 404 -19.89 -2.13 0.25
CA GLN A 404 -19.17 -2.26 1.52
C GLN A 404 -19.85 -3.25 2.45
N VAL A 405 -21.18 -3.14 2.61
CA VAL A 405 -21.98 -4.04 3.43
C VAL A 405 -21.91 -5.46 2.87
N ALA A 406 -22.05 -5.65 1.56
CA ALA A 406 -21.95 -6.96 0.93
C ALA A 406 -20.58 -7.61 1.14
N VAL A 407 -19.49 -6.86 0.97
CA VAL A 407 -18.13 -7.37 1.19
C VAL A 407 -17.88 -7.64 2.67
N ALA A 408 -18.35 -6.78 3.58
CA ALA A 408 -18.23 -7.01 5.01
C ALA A 408 -18.99 -8.26 5.45
N LEU A 409 -20.21 -8.48 4.93
CA LEU A 409 -20.98 -9.69 5.15
C LEU A 409 -20.25 -10.93 4.61
N LEU A 410 -19.70 -10.88 3.39
CA LEU A 410 -18.92 -11.99 2.82
C LEU A 410 -17.68 -12.31 3.66
N CYS A 411 -16.99 -11.29 4.19
CA CYS A 411 -15.84 -11.49 5.07
C CYS A 411 -16.27 -12.09 6.41
N ALA A 412 -17.40 -11.65 6.96
CA ALA A 412 -17.97 -12.21 8.18
C ALA A 412 -18.38 -13.68 7.99
N THR A 413 -19.09 -14.01 6.92
CA THR A 413 -19.48 -15.41 6.62
C THR A 413 -18.25 -16.28 6.38
N GLY A 414 -17.24 -15.80 5.64
CA GLY A 414 -16.00 -16.54 5.43
C GLY A 414 -15.19 -16.76 6.72
N ALA A 415 -15.25 -15.81 7.65
CA ALA A 415 -14.65 -15.98 8.98
C ALA A 415 -15.37 -17.06 9.80
N LEU A 416 -16.71 -17.08 9.76
CA LEU A 416 -17.54 -18.09 10.42
C LEU A 416 -17.32 -19.49 9.82
N GLU A 417 -17.30 -19.60 8.49
CA GLU A 417 -17.06 -20.84 7.77
C GLU A 417 -15.66 -21.41 8.05
N SER A 418 -14.65 -20.57 8.29
CA SER A 418 -13.30 -21.04 8.56
C SER A 418 -13.17 -21.87 9.85
N ALA A 419 -13.97 -21.60 10.89
CA ALA A 419 -14.00 -22.43 12.09
C ALA A 419 -14.83 -23.71 11.84
N GLY A 420 -15.96 -23.56 11.15
CA GLY A 420 -16.83 -24.69 10.82
C GLY A 420 -16.15 -25.74 9.93
N ASP A 421 -15.37 -25.32 8.94
CA ASP A 421 -14.64 -26.23 8.06
C ASP A 421 -13.50 -26.93 8.79
N ALA A 422 -12.78 -26.24 9.68
CA ALA A 422 -11.79 -26.87 10.54
C ALA A 422 -12.41 -27.94 11.45
N VAL A 423 -13.61 -27.71 11.98
CA VAL A 423 -14.35 -28.70 12.78
C VAL A 423 -14.82 -29.88 11.93
N LYS A 424 -15.27 -29.66 10.69
CA LYS A 424 -15.62 -30.75 9.77
C LYS A 424 -14.40 -31.62 9.45
N ASP A 425 -13.28 -31.00 9.15
CA ASP A 425 -12.02 -31.70 8.86
C ASP A 425 -11.53 -32.47 10.09
N PHE A 426 -11.61 -31.85 11.28
CA PHE A 426 -11.32 -32.51 12.56
C PHE A 426 -12.22 -33.73 12.80
N ARG A 427 -13.55 -33.58 12.68
CA ARG A 427 -14.50 -34.69 12.87
C ARG A 427 -14.26 -35.79 11.84
N ALA A 428 -13.98 -35.44 10.59
CA ALA A 428 -13.66 -36.41 9.56
C ALA A 428 -12.36 -37.19 9.86
N ALA A 429 -11.32 -36.52 10.34
CA ALA A 429 -10.07 -37.17 10.78
C ALA A 429 -10.30 -38.04 12.02
N ALA A 430 -11.12 -37.57 12.97
CA ALA A 430 -11.47 -38.31 14.17
C ALA A 430 -12.21 -39.61 13.87
N VAL A 431 -13.19 -39.58 12.96
CA VAL A 431 -13.91 -40.78 12.49
C VAL A 431 -12.97 -41.77 11.80
N ARG A 432 -12.01 -41.28 10.99
CA ARG A 432 -11.00 -42.12 10.34
C ARG A 432 -9.91 -42.63 11.28
N LYS A 433 -9.89 -42.17 12.54
CA LYS A 433 -8.87 -42.46 13.56
C LYS A 433 -7.45 -42.10 13.07
N GLU A 434 -7.36 -41.00 12.33
CA GLU A 434 -6.12 -40.48 11.75
C GLU A 434 -5.48 -39.39 12.64
N GLN A 435 -4.35 -38.85 12.20
CA GLN A 435 -3.74 -37.67 12.81
C GLN A 435 -4.69 -36.48 12.71
N LEU A 436 -4.89 -35.80 13.83
CA LEU A 436 -5.87 -34.73 13.94
C LEU A 436 -5.27 -33.41 13.46
N PRO A 437 -6.02 -32.62 12.67
CA PRO A 437 -5.53 -31.33 12.20
C PRO A 437 -5.45 -30.33 13.36
N SER A 438 -4.31 -29.65 13.48
CA SER A 438 -4.14 -28.52 14.40
C SER A 438 -4.94 -27.30 13.92
N TYR A 439 -5.49 -26.52 14.85
CA TYR A 439 -6.21 -25.29 14.54
C TYR A 439 -5.69 -24.11 15.38
N PHE A 440 -4.85 -23.26 14.78
CA PHE A 440 -4.28 -22.05 15.42
C PHE A 440 -3.76 -22.30 16.84
N GLY A 441 -2.78 -23.20 16.99
CA GLY A 441 -2.18 -23.51 18.29
C GLY A 441 -2.99 -24.45 19.19
N VAL A 442 -4.21 -24.83 18.78
CA VAL A 442 -4.91 -25.98 19.36
C VAL A 442 -4.36 -27.24 18.68
N GLU A 443 -3.65 -28.05 19.44
CA GLU A 443 -3.04 -29.31 18.99
C GLU A 443 -3.76 -30.48 19.66
N PRO A 444 -4.83 -31.01 19.04
CA PRO A 444 -5.56 -32.13 19.59
C PRO A 444 -4.77 -33.42 19.42
N GLU A 445 -4.71 -34.23 20.49
CA GLU A 445 -3.96 -35.48 20.51
C GLU A 445 -4.84 -36.66 20.95
N TRP A 446 -4.57 -37.85 20.42
CA TRP A 446 -5.19 -39.06 20.93
C TRP A 446 -4.55 -39.42 22.29
N ALA A 447 -5.39 -39.68 23.30
CA ALA A 447 -4.92 -40.05 24.63
C ALA A 447 -5.79 -41.15 25.25
N CYS A 448 -5.14 -42.10 25.91
CA CYS A 448 -5.78 -43.01 26.84
C CYS A 448 -5.94 -42.31 28.19
N VAL A 449 -7.10 -42.49 28.82
CA VAL A 449 -7.46 -41.82 30.06
C VAL A 449 -7.51 -42.84 31.17
N GLU A 450 -6.59 -42.73 32.11
CA GLU A 450 -6.51 -43.60 33.29
C GLU A 450 -7.09 -42.87 34.51
N PRO A 451 -8.23 -43.32 35.07
CA PRO A 451 -8.72 -42.79 36.33
C PRO A 451 -7.70 -42.97 37.46
N THR A 452 -7.44 -41.91 38.24
CA THR A 452 -6.62 -42.00 39.46
C THR A 452 -7.47 -42.22 40.72
N VAL A 453 -8.80 -42.03 40.60
CA VAL A 453 -9.78 -42.24 41.66
C VAL A 453 -10.83 -43.28 41.24
N LEU A 454 -11.56 -43.82 42.22
CA LEU A 454 -12.64 -44.78 41.97
C LEU A 454 -13.74 -44.20 41.08
N ALA A 455 -14.33 -45.04 40.23
CA ALA A 455 -15.45 -44.73 39.32
C ALA A 455 -16.53 -43.83 39.95
N ALA A 456 -16.93 -44.15 41.18
CA ALA A 456 -17.98 -43.43 41.91
C ALA A 456 -17.58 -42.01 42.38
N LYS A 457 -16.28 -41.69 42.43
CA LYS A 457 -15.75 -40.38 42.82
C LYS A 457 -15.32 -39.53 41.63
N LEU A 458 -15.35 -40.05 40.40
CA LEU A 458 -15.01 -39.26 39.21
C LEU A 458 -16.06 -38.20 38.95
N SER A 459 -15.61 -36.96 38.96
CA SER A 459 -16.41 -35.80 38.61
C SER A 459 -16.31 -35.54 37.12
N SER A 460 -17.13 -36.25 36.33
CA SER A 460 -17.22 -36.04 34.88
C SER A 460 -18.38 -35.11 34.53
N ARG A 461 -18.12 -34.07 33.74
CA ARG A 461 -19.16 -33.25 33.09
C ARG A 461 -19.25 -33.62 31.61
N GLY A 462 -20.46 -33.76 31.07
CA GLY A 462 -20.69 -34.04 29.65
C GLY A 462 -20.90 -35.51 29.28
N GLY A 463 -20.68 -36.44 30.22
CA GLY A 463 -20.95 -37.87 30.01
C GLY A 463 -20.19 -38.79 30.98
N VAL A 464 -20.15 -40.08 30.67
CA VAL A 464 -19.44 -41.11 31.46
C VAL A 464 -18.12 -41.46 30.78
N LEU A 465 -17.05 -41.55 31.57
CA LEU A 465 -15.73 -41.97 31.07
C LEU A 465 -15.68 -43.49 30.86
N HIS A 466 -15.16 -43.91 29.71
CA HIS A 466 -14.92 -45.31 29.35
C HIS A 466 -13.41 -45.52 29.14
N PRO A 467 -12.66 -45.94 30.17
CA PRO A 467 -11.20 -45.97 30.14
C PRO A 467 -10.60 -46.99 29.15
N GLU A 468 -11.40 -47.88 28.56
CA GLU A 468 -10.95 -48.89 27.60
C GLU A 468 -10.72 -48.34 26.19
N ARG A 469 -11.13 -47.10 25.91
CA ARG A 469 -11.01 -46.48 24.57
C ARG A 469 -10.23 -45.17 24.60
N PRO A 470 -9.56 -44.81 23.49
CA PRO A 470 -8.86 -43.55 23.39
C PRO A 470 -9.85 -42.40 23.19
N TYR A 471 -9.54 -41.27 23.82
CA TYR A 471 -10.22 -40.00 23.68
C TYR A 471 -9.33 -39.02 22.94
N ILE A 472 -9.92 -37.96 22.40
CA ILE A 472 -9.14 -36.83 21.88
C ILE A 472 -8.96 -35.83 23.02
N SER A 473 -7.73 -35.59 23.46
CA SER A 473 -7.40 -34.59 24.46
C SER A 473 -7.06 -33.27 23.80
N PHE A 474 -7.51 -32.18 24.43
CA PHE A 474 -7.12 -30.80 24.12
C PHE A 474 -6.12 -30.24 25.14
N GLY A 475 -5.53 -31.10 25.97
CA GLY A 475 -4.63 -30.72 27.06
C GLY A 475 -5.34 -30.45 28.39
N GLU A 476 -4.59 -29.84 29.31
CA GLU A 476 -5.05 -29.39 30.61
C GLU A 476 -5.12 -27.86 30.63
N ALA A 477 -6.29 -27.31 30.98
CA ALA A 477 -6.50 -25.89 31.16
C ALA A 477 -7.23 -25.64 32.48
N GLY A 478 -6.72 -24.72 33.31
CA GLY A 478 -7.37 -24.34 34.57
C GLY A 478 -7.55 -25.49 35.58
N GLY A 479 -6.71 -26.52 35.54
CA GLY A 479 -6.84 -27.72 36.38
C GLY A 479 -7.91 -28.71 35.92
N THR A 480 -8.45 -28.53 34.72
CA THR A 480 -9.38 -29.45 34.07
C THR A 480 -8.81 -29.99 32.77
N VAL A 481 -9.01 -31.28 32.57
CA VAL A 481 -8.69 -31.99 31.34
C VAL A 481 -9.94 -32.06 30.49
N SER A 482 -9.79 -31.65 29.23
CA SER A 482 -10.87 -31.63 28.25
C SER A 482 -10.66 -32.70 27.20
N LEU A 483 -11.63 -33.60 27.14
CA LEU A 483 -11.64 -34.78 26.30
C LEU A 483 -12.80 -34.68 25.33
N TRP A 484 -12.65 -35.24 24.13
CA TRP A 484 -13.72 -35.36 23.16
C TRP A 484 -13.92 -36.81 22.77
N ASP A 485 -15.16 -37.26 22.91
CA ASP A 485 -15.60 -38.63 22.69
C ASP A 485 -16.16 -38.78 21.28
N GLU A 486 -15.38 -39.34 20.38
CA GLU A 486 -15.76 -39.48 18.97
C GLU A 486 -17.09 -40.21 18.75
N PRO A 487 -17.38 -41.36 19.40
CA PRO A 487 -18.65 -42.06 19.22
C PRO A 487 -19.86 -41.27 19.70
N ALA A 488 -19.72 -40.49 20.78
CA ALA A 488 -20.80 -39.67 21.31
C ALA A 488 -20.90 -38.31 20.62
N GLY A 489 -19.83 -37.85 19.97
CA GLY A 489 -19.70 -36.52 19.41
C GLY A 489 -19.68 -35.42 20.47
N LYS A 490 -19.35 -35.74 21.73
CA LYS A 490 -19.48 -34.85 22.89
C LYS A 490 -18.16 -34.64 23.62
N ALA A 491 -18.02 -33.47 24.22
CA ALA A 491 -16.94 -33.18 25.14
C ALA A 491 -17.20 -33.74 26.55
N LEU A 492 -16.13 -34.18 27.21
CA LEU A 492 -16.05 -34.62 28.59
C LEU A 492 -15.03 -33.74 29.31
N GLN A 493 -15.42 -33.13 30.43
CA GLN A 493 -14.51 -32.36 31.28
C GLN A 493 -14.32 -33.07 32.61
N MET A 494 -13.07 -33.17 33.05
CA MET A 494 -12.71 -33.83 34.30
C MET A 494 -11.59 -33.07 35.02
N PRO A 495 -11.55 -33.04 36.36
CA PRO A 495 -10.42 -32.47 37.09
C PRO A 495 -9.12 -33.23 36.75
N ALA A 496 -8.04 -32.51 36.47
CA ALA A 496 -6.75 -33.10 36.10
C ALA A 496 -6.17 -34.01 37.19
N GLU A 497 -6.48 -33.74 38.46
CA GLU A 497 -6.07 -34.57 39.60
C GLU A 497 -6.73 -35.97 39.61
N GLN A 498 -7.86 -36.15 38.91
CA GLN A 498 -8.66 -37.38 38.91
C GLN A 498 -8.36 -38.31 37.73
N VAL A 499 -7.58 -37.85 36.75
CA VAL A 499 -7.27 -38.60 35.54
C VAL A 499 -5.83 -38.39 35.11
N ARG A 500 -5.19 -39.45 34.62
CA ARG A 500 -3.88 -39.40 34.00
C ARG A 500 -4.02 -39.61 32.49
N LEU A 501 -3.47 -38.70 31.72
CA LEU A 501 -3.41 -38.80 30.26
C LEU A 501 -2.17 -39.56 29.84
N VAL A 502 -2.36 -40.58 29.00
CA VAL A 502 -1.30 -41.33 28.37
C VAL A 502 -1.42 -41.14 26.85
N PRO A 503 -0.44 -40.51 26.17
CA PRO A 503 -0.49 -40.29 24.73
C PRO A 503 -0.69 -41.61 23.98
N ALA A 504 -1.62 -41.62 23.04
CA ALA A 504 -1.88 -42.74 22.14
C ALA A 504 -1.43 -42.38 20.73
N ALA A 505 -0.79 -43.32 20.03
CA ALA A 505 -0.26 -43.06 18.69
C ALA A 505 -1.36 -42.74 17.66
N ASP A 506 -2.53 -43.38 17.81
CA ASP A 506 -3.73 -43.11 17.02
C ASP A 506 -5.01 -43.54 17.76
N GLY A 507 -6.17 -43.28 17.16
CA GLY A 507 -7.47 -43.63 17.73
C GLY A 507 -7.86 -45.11 17.62
N ARG A 508 -6.98 -45.98 17.11
CA ARG A 508 -7.22 -47.44 16.95
C ARG A 508 -6.62 -48.24 18.11
N VAL A 509 -5.74 -47.63 18.89
CA VAL A 509 -5.13 -48.24 20.08
C VAL A 509 -6.22 -48.59 21.11
N ARG A 510 -6.14 -49.79 21.70
CA ARG A 510 -6.96 -50.13 22.86
C ARG A 510 -6.25 -49.68 24.13
N CYS A 511 -6.95 -48.94 24.98
CA CYS A 511 -6.41 -48.49 26.25
C CYS A 511 -6.52 -49.62 27.26
N THR A 512 -5.40 -50.00 27.86
CA THR A 512 -5.36 -51.04 28.91
C THR A 512 -5.37 -50.36 30.26
N PHE A 513 -6.51 -50.41 30.95
CA PHE A 513 -6.64 -49.92 32.33
C PHE A 513 -7.04 -51.06 33.25
N SER A 514 -6.38 -51.19 34.40
CA SER A 514 -6.74 -52.17 35.44
C SER A 514 -7.28 -51.44 36.67
N TYR A 515 -8.51 -51.74 37.08
CA TYR A 515 -9.09 -51.20 38.32
C TYR A 515 -8.37 -51.70 39.58
N GLU A 516 -7.53 -52.74 39.47
CA GLU A 516 -6.75 -53.27 40.60
C GLU A 516 -5.65 -52.31 41.07
N SER A 517 -5.22 -51.35 40.24
CA SER A 517 -4.16 -50.39 40.58
C SER A 517 -4.67 -49.15 41.33
N LEU A 518 -5.98 -49.01 41.53
CA LEU A 518 -6.55 -47.91 42.32
C LEU A 518 -6.33 -48.18 43.82
N PRO A 519 -5.98 -47.16 44.61
CA PRO A 519 -5.90 -47.33 46.06
C PRO A 519 -7.25 -47.81 46.58
N LYS A 520 -7.26 -48.95 47.29
CA LYS A 520 -8.45 -49.41 48.02
C LYS A 520 -8.79 -48.33 49.03
N GLY A 521 -9.86 -47.59 48.78
CA GLY A 521 -10.26 -46.48 49.64
C GLY A 521 -10.65 -47.00 51.01
N ASP A 522 -10.05 -46.38 52.05
CA ASP A 522 -10.56 -46.39 53.42
C ASP A 522 -11.88 -45.60 53.54
#